data_AF-A0A0F9GSU7-F1
#
_entry.id   AF-A0A0F9GSU7-F1
#
_cell.length_a   1.000
_cell.length_b   1.000
_cell.length_c   1.000
_cell.angle_alpha   90.00
_cell.angle_beta   90.00
_cell.angle_gamma   90.00
#
_symmetry.space_group_name_H-M   'P 1'
#
loop_
_entity.id
_entity.type
_entity.pdbx_description
1 polymer ?
#
loop_
_entity_poly.entity_id
_entity_poly.type
_entity_poly.pdbx_seq_one_letter_code
_entity_poly.pdbx_strand_id
1 'polypeptide(L)'
;DRRRMLDRLKLAAIVEKSSYLWANNAIGAGGQTALHDLFAALRRIFRYVEPSAHEVLFVLMPVAPDGPRGSLGPFVDVTLPVLAQQVRDGDVLEVLPNGRLRVYHPAKVNPKTLSHRAVLYEYRQRSEYLWGGGQKNEIDKVDPAYDSLFSVPAFSDLREAIDYYKTRLARRSSCKILDEIWHDKHRVFLKAKPESRMRDSLTQYLKGTLRGDYEVRPEQVVDESHPVDIKVTWFCANRLALIEIKWMGDCRPHNGHPGTKYRDARAKKGAKQLAEYLDANQVHAPVHVTRGTLVVFDARRARIGRRSRKLDKADGFAYEHREIVYSPAYHKTRKDFEEPIRLFLEPKCR
;
A
#
# COMPACT_ATOMS: atom_id res chain seq x y z
N ASP A 1 6.30 4.27 -19.59
CA ASP A 1 5.80 2.98 -19.10
C ASP A 1 4.36 2.60 -19.57
N ARG A 2 3.83 3.18 -20.66
CA ARG A 2 2.50 2.82 -21.20
C ARG A 2 2.45 1.43 -21.84
N ARG A 3 3.57 0.96 -22.38
CA ARG A 3 3.67 -0.36 -23.04
C ARG A 3 3.45 -1.51 -22.05
N ARG A 4 4.06 -1.44 -20.86
CA ARG A 4 3.85 -2.41 -19.77
C ARG A 4 2.40 -2.45 -19.28
N MET A 5 1.73 -1.28 -19.18
CA MET A 5 0.31 -1.23 -18.82
C MET A 5 -0.58 -1.88 -19.87
N LEU A 6 -0.31 -1.65 -21.16
CA LEU A 6 -1.09 -2.23 -22.26
C LEU A 6 -0.91 -3.75 -22.36
N ASP A 7 0.30 -4.26 -22.14
CA ASP A 7 0.58 -5.70 -22.16
C ASP A 7 -0.09 -6.42 -20.97
N ARG A 8 -0.20 -5.76 -19.81
CA ARG A 8 -0.87 -6.30 -18.63
C ARG A 8 -2.39 -6.36 -18.77
N LEU A 9 -3.02 -5.33 -19.32
CA LEU A 9 -4.47 -5.36 -19.59
C LEU A 9 -4.82 -6.49 -20.57
N LYS A 10 -3.94 -6.76 -21.54
CA LYS A 10 -4.08 -7.90 -22.45
C LYS A 10 -3.91 -9.24 -21.72
N LEU A 11 -2.90 -9.38 -20.85
CA LEU A 11 -2.69 -10.59 -20.06
C LEU A 11 -3.85 -10.85 -19.09
N ALA A 12 -4.36 -9.83 -18.40
CA ALA A 12 -5.54 -9.93 -17.56
C ALA A 12 -6.77 -10.39 -18.37
N ALA A 13 -6.99 -9.82 -19.56
CA ALA A 13 -8.07 -10.25 -20.45
C ALA A 13 -7.91 -11.70 -20.93
N ILE A 14 -6.68 -12.20 -21.08
CA ILE A 14 -6.42 -13.61 -21.42
C ILE A 14 -6.79 -14.51 -20.24
N VAL A 15 -6.37 -14.16 -19.02
CA VAL A 15 -6.72 -14.90 -17.79
C VAL A 15 -8.23 -14.92 -17.55
N GLU A 16 -8.94 -13.82 -17.83
CA GLU A 16 -10.40 -13.81 -17.74
C GLU A 16 -11.05 -14.72 -18.78
N LYS A 17 -10.57 -14.69 -20.02
CA LYS A 17 -11.10 -15.56 -21.09
C LYS A 17 -10.91 -17.04 -20.79
N SER A 18 -9.75 -17.45 -20.27
CA SER A 18 -9.53 -18.84 -19.85
C SER A 18 -10.46 -19.22 -18.69
N SER A 19 -10.68 -18.30 -17.75
CA SER A 19 -11.60 -18.50 -16.62
C SER A 19 -13.06 -18.68 -17.07
N TYR A 20 -13.53 -17.95 -18.09
CA TYR A 20 -14.86 -18.13 -18.65
C TYR A 20 -15.06 -19.51 -19.27
N LEU A 21 -14.07 -20.00 -20.02
CA LEU A 21 -14.12 -21.34 -20.61
C LEU A 21 -14.19 -22.42 -19.52
N TRP A 22 -13.37 -22.27 -18.47
CA TRP A 22 -13.41 -23.17 -17.32
C TRP A 22 -14.77 -23.16 -16.62
N ALA A 23 -15.35 -21.97 -16.34
CA ALA A 23 -16.64 -21.88 -15.65
C ALA A 23 -17.78 -22.50 -16.47
N ASN A 24 -17.78 -22.33 -17.79
CA ASN A 24 -18.73 -22.99 -18.68
C ASN A 24 -18.60 -24.52 -18.59
N ASN A 25 -17.38 -25.05 -18.53
CA ASN A 25 -17.18 -26.50 -18.37
C ASN A 25 -17.61 -27.01 -16.99
N ALA A 26 -17.46 -26.20 -15.94
CA ALA A 26 -17.75 -26.61 -14.57
C ALA A 26 -19.24 -26.50 -14.17
N ILE A 27 -19.97 -25.48 -14.65
CA ILE A 27 -21.37 -25.20 -14.25
C ILE A 27 -22.27 -24.82 -15.45
N GLY A 28 -21.79 -24.94 -16.69
CA GLY A 28 -22.54 -24.58 -17.89
C GLY A 28 -22.67 -23.07 -18.11
N ALA A 29 -23.54 -22.70 -19.06
CA ALA A 29 -23.70 -21.31 -19.50
C ALA A 29 -24.10 -20.35 -18.36
N GLY A 30 -24.91 -20.81 -17.40
CA GLY A 30 -25.28 -20.01 -16.22
C GLY A 30 -24.07 -19.67 -15.35
N GLY A 31 -23.10 -20.58 -15.23
CA GLY A 31 -21.83 -20.33 -14.54
C GLY A 31 -20.97 -19.30 -15.24
N GLN A 32 -20.93 -19.32 -16.58
CA GLN A 32 -20.19 -18.33 -17.36
C GLN A 32 -20.76 -16.91 -17.15
N THR A 33 -22.09 -16.76 -17.19
CA THR A 33 -22.76 -15.48 -16.91
C THR A 33 -22.49 -15.01 -15.48
N ALA A 34 -22.65 -15.90 -14.50
CA ALA A 34 -22.37 -15.58 -13.10
C ALA A 34 -20.89 -15.18 -12.87
N LEU A 35 -19.95 -15.81 -13.56
CA LEU A 35 -18.53 -15.43 -13.48
C LEU A 35 -18.27 -14.04 -14.07
N HIS A 36 -18.92 -13.69 -15.18
CA HIS A 36 -18.81 -12.36 -15.77
C HIS A 36 -19.26 -11.28 -14.79
N ASP A 37 -20.43 -11.47 -14.20
CA ASP A 37 -20.98 -10.55 -13.21
C ASP A 37 -20.13 -10.52 -11.93
N LEU A 38 -19.56 -11.66 -11.53
CA LEU A 38 -18.65 -11.77 -10.40
C LEU A 38 -17.38 -10.93 -10.62
N PHE A 39 -16.76 -11.00 -11.79
CA PHE A 39 -15.57 -10.19 -12.11
C PHE A 39 -15.87 -8.69 -12.14
N ALA A 40 -17.05 -8.30 -12.63
CA ALA A 40 -17.50 -6.91 -12.54
C ALA A 40 -17.72 -6.47 -11.08
N ALA A 41 -18.30 -7.35 -10.26
CA ALA A 41 -18.53 -7.11 -8.85
C ALA A 41 -17.23 -7.03 -8.04
N LEU A 42 -16.26 -7.93 -8.28
CA LEU A 42 -14.95 -7.92 -7.61
C LEU A 42 -14.23 -6.59 -7.79
N ARG A 43 -14.20 -6.06 -9.03
CA ARG A 43 -13.62 -4.74 -9.31
C ARG A 43 -14.31 -3.61 -8.56
N ARG A 44 -15.63 -3.71 -8.34
CA ARG A 44 -16.38 -2.72 -7.56
C ARG A 44 -16.13 -2.87 -6.07
N ILE A 45 -16.14 -4.11 -5.56
CA ILE A 45 -15.89 -4.44 -4.16
C ILE A 45 -14.48 -4.01 -3.75
N PHE A 46 -13.47 -4.32 -4.56
CA PHE A 46 -12.06 -4.03 -4.21
C PHE A 46 -11.66 -2.56 -4.34
N ARG A 47 -12.55 -1.68 -4.82
CA ARG A 47 -12.40 -0.23 -4.63
C ARG A 47 -12.62 0.20 -3.18
N TYR A 48 -13.36 -0.60 -2.41
CA TYR A 48 -13.73 -0.31 -1.02
C TYR A 48 -13.06 -1.26 -0.03
N VAL A 49 -12.92 -2.54 -0.39
CA VAL A 49 -12.27 -3.58 0.44
C VAL A 49 -10.87 -3.86 -0.08
N GLU A 50 -9.87 -3.85 0.78
CA GLU A 50 -8.51 -4.23 0.38
C GLU A 50 -8.36 -5.73 0.58
N PRO A 51 -8.21 -6.55 -0.47
CA PRO A 51 -8.16 -8.00 -0.28
C PRO A 51 -6.99 -8.41 0.63
N SER A 52 -5.85 -7.71 0.57
CA SER A 52 -4.69 -7.99 1.44
C SER A 52 -4.87 -7.57 2.91
N ALA A 53 -5.95 -6.87 3.25
CA ALA A 53 -6.32 -6.66 4.65
C ALA A 53 -6.94 -7.92 5.29
N HIS A 54 -7.18 -8.96 4.49
CA HIS A 54 -7.80 -10.20 4.91
C HIS A 54 -6.91 -11.42 4.63
N GLU A 55 -6.84 -12.35 5.58
CA GLU A 55 -6.19 -13.65 5.34
C GLU A 55 -6.97 -14.49 4.33
N VAL A 56 -8.30 -14.45 4.45
CA VAL A 56 -9.25 -15.12 3.56
C VAL A 56 -10.48 -14.24 3.35
N LEU A 57 -10.94 -14.13 2.09
CA LEU A 57 -12.17 -13.43 1.74
C LEU A 57 -12.89 -14.18 0.62
N PHE A 58 -14.21 -14.36 0.77
CA PHE A 58 -15.03 -15.02 -0.25
C PHE A 58 -16.01 -14.03 -0.89
N VAL A 59 -16.17 -14.11 -2.21
CA VAL A 59 -17.20 -13.37 -2.94
C VAL A 59 -17.98 -14.36 -3.79
N LEU A 60 -19.29 -14.40 -3.64
CA LEU A 60 -20.17 -15.37 -4.27
C LEU A 60 -21.13 -14.68 -5.24
N MET A 61 -21.33 -15.30 -6.40
CA MET A 61 -22.37 -14.95 -7.35
C MET A 61 -23.27 -16.18 -7.56
N PRO A 62 -24.55 -16.15 -7.13
CA PRO A 62 -25.49 -17.22 -7.37
C PRO A 62 -25.70 -17.47 -8.87
N VAL A 63 -25.80 -18.74 -9.28
CA VAL A 63 -26.17 -19.12 -10.66
C VAL A 63 -27.70 -19.17 -10.83
N ALA A 64 -28.45 -19.25 -9.73
CA ALA A 64 -29.92 -19.29 -9.70
C ALA A 64 -30.48 -18.41 -8.55
N PRO A 65 -31.75 -17.95 -8.65
CA PRO A 65 -32.36 -16.99 -7.71
C PRO A 65 -32.36 -17.43 -6.24
N ASP A 66 -32.46 -18.74 -6.02
CA ASP A 66 -32.57 -19.33 -4.68
C ASP A 66 -31.20 -19.49 -3.98
N GLY A 67 -30.10 -19.39 -4.73
CA GLY A 67 -28.72 -19.38 -4.24
C GLY A 67 -28.33 -20.48 -3.24
N PRO A 68 -27.11 -20.44 -2.67
CA PRO A 68 -26.70 -21.35 -1.60
C PRO A 68 -27.08 -20.86 -0.17
N ARG A 69 -28.09 -19.99 -0.07
CA ARG A 69 -28.36 -19.14 1.11
C ARG A 69 -28.56 -19.89 2.43
N GLY A 70 -29.20 -21.06 2.39
CA GLY A 70 -29.53 -21.82 3.60
C GLY A 70 -28.31 -22.28 4.42
N SER A 71 -27.12 -22.33 3.82
CA SER A 71 -25.90 -22.85 4.45
C SER A 71 -25.00 -21.79 5.11
N LEU A 72 -25.27 -20.50 4.89
CA LEU A 72 -24.39 -19.39 5.32
C LEU A 72 -24.88 -18.69 6.60
N GLY A 73 -26.11 -18.95 7.04
CA GLY A 73 -26.68 -18.35 8.24
C GLY A 73 -27.19 -16.91 8.02
N PRO A 74 -27.28 -16.09 9.09
CA PRO A 74 -27.79 -14.73 9.01
C PRO A 74 -26.85 -13.82 8.21
N PHE A 75 -27.41 -12.76 7.63
CA PHE A 75 -26.68 -11.79 6.81
C PHE A 75 -27.02 -10.35 7.18
N VAL A 76 -26.12 -9.45 6.79
CA VAL A 76 -26.33 -8.00 6.82
C VAL A 76 -26.34 -7.48 5.39
N ASP A 77 -27.38 -6.74 5.03
CA ASP A 77 -27.41 -6.01 3.77
C ASP A 77 -26.50 -4.78 3.87
N VAL A 78 -25.59 -4.60 2.92
CA VAL A 78 -24.62 -3.50 2.90
C VAL A 78 -24.52 -2.85 1.53
N THR A 79 -24.17 -1.58 1.55
CA THR A 79 -23.78 -0.82 0.36
C THR A 79 -22.26 -0.75 0.26
N LEU A 80 -21.74 -0.54 -0.95
CA LEU A 80 -20.30 -0.46 -1.20
C LEU A 80 -19.55 0.55 -0.30
N PRO A 81 -20.06 1.78 -0.05
CA PRO A 81 -19.34 2.76 0.77
C PRO A 81 -19.08 2.34 2.23
N VAL A 82 -19.96 1.53 2.82
CA VAL A 82 -19.83 1.06 4.22
C VAL A 82 -19.27 -0.36 4.32
N LEU A 83 -19.06 -1.03 3.19
CA LEU A 83 -18.64 -2.43 3.13
C LEU A 83 -17.34 -2.67 3.92
N ALA A 84 -16.35 -1.79 3.78
CA ALA A 84 -15.05 -1.93 4.44
C ALA A 84 -15.13 -2.00 5.98
N GLN A 85 -16.20 -1.48 6.58
CA GLN A 85 -16.40 -1.47 8.04
C GLN A 85 -17.12 -2.73 8.54
N GLN A 86 -17.72 -3.51 7.63
CA GLN A 86 -18.58 -4.65 7.97
C GLN A 86 -17.90 -5.99 7.66
N VAL A 87 -16.92 -6.01 6.76
CA VAL A 87 -16.24 -7.23 6.33
C VAL A 87 -15.10 -7.62 7.29
N ARG A 88 -15.05 -8.90 7.63
CA ARG A 88 -14.05 -9.56 8.48
C ARG A 88 -13.39 -10.71 7.75
N ASP A 89 -12.31 -11.21 8.33
CA ASP A 89 -11.59 -12.37 7.79
C ASP A 89 -12.47 -13.62 7.80
N GLY A 90 -12.54 -14.29 6.64
CA GLY A 90 -13.36 -15.48 6.44
C GLY A 90 -14.83 -15.21 6.07
N ASP A 91 -15.23 -13.94 5.97
CA ASP A 91 -16.58 -13.57 5.56
C ASP A 91 -16.89 -13.95 4.11
N VAL A 92 -18.18 -14.09 3.83
CA VAL A 92 -18.71 -14.37 2.49
C VAL A 92 -19.57 -13.19 2.03
N LEU A 93 -19.23 -12.63 0.87
CA LEU A 93 -19.98 -11.55 0.22
C LEU A 93 -20.87 -12.11 -0.88
N GLU A 94 -22.19 -12.14 -0.71
CA GLU A 94 -23.13 -12.46 -1.80
C GLU A 94 -23.41 -11.20 -2.62
N VAL A 95 -23.19 -11.32 -3.93
CA VAL A 95 -23.57 -10.29 -4.89
C VAL A 95 -24.98 -10.58 -5.40
N LEU A 96 -25.88 -9.63 -5.22
CA LEU A 96 -27.26 -9.74 -5.68
C LEU A 96 -27.43 -9.17 -7.11
N PRO A 97 -28.46 -9.59 -7.87
CA PRO A 97 -28.69 -9.12 -9.25
C PRO A 97 -28.83 -7.60 -9.39
N ASN A 98 -29.30 -6.91 -8.34
CA ASN A 98 -29.41 -5.45 -8.29
C ASN A 98 -28.11 -4.75 -7.87
N GLY A 99 -27.01 -5.49 -7.71
CA GLY A 99 -25.71 -4.97 -7.29
C GLY A 99 -25.60 -4.63 -5.80
N ARG A 100 -26.62 -4.94 -4.98
CA ARG A 100 -26.50 -4.90 -3.51
C ARG A 100 -25.67 -6.09 -3.03
N LEU A 101 -25.11 -5.94 -1.83
CA LEU A 101 -24.27 -6.95 -1.20
C LEU A 101 -24.90 -7.43 0.09
N ARG A 102 -24.72 -8.72 0.37
CA ARG A 102 -24.95 -9.30 1.69
C ARG A 102 -23.65 -9.83 2.24
N VAL A 103 -23.38 -9.48 3.49
CA VAL A 103 -22.23 -10.02 4.23
C VAL A 103 -22.73 -11.11 5.15
N TYR A 104 -22.14 -12.28 5.02
CA TYR A 104 -22.33 -13.42 5.91
C TYR A 104 -21.09 -13.60 6.77
N HIS A 105 -21.31 -13.98 8.03
CA HIS A 105 -20.26 -14.22 9.01
C HIS A 105 -20.25 -15.69 9.49
N PRO A 106 -20.09 -16.65 8.57
CA PRO A 106 -20.21 -18.05 8.92
C PRO A 106 -19.05 -18.49 9.82
N ALA A 107 -19.31 -19.38 10.77
CA ALA A 107 -18.27 -20.00 11.58
C ALA A 107 -17.30 -20.83 10.72
N LYS A 108 -17.78 -21.37 9.58
CA LYS A 108 -16.99 -22.13 8.62
C LYS A 108 -17.57 -22.01 7.22
N VAL A 109 -16.70 -21.81 6.24
CA VAL A 109 -17.06 -21.81 4.81
C VAL A 109 -16.62 -23.13 4.18
N ASN A 110 -17.52 -23.79 3.47
CA ASN A 110 -17.20 -24.92 2.60
C ASN A 110 -17.36 -24.49 1.14
N PRO A 111 -16.30 -23.95 0.50
CA PRO A 111 -16.40 -23.37 -0.84
C PRO A 111 -16.80 -24.42 -1.89
N LYS A 112 -16.38 -25.68 -1.72
CA LYS A 112 -16.78 -26.80 -2.58
C LYS A 112 -18.30 -26.95 -2.64
N THR A 113 -18.96 -27.03 -1.48
CA THR A 113 -20.42 -27.17 -1.40
C THR A 113 -21.15 -25.97 -1.97
N LEU A 114 -20.71 -24.75 -1.63
CA LEU A 114 -21.33 -23.51 -2.12
C LEU A 114 -21.26 -23.41 -3.64
N SER A 115 -20.13 -23.84 -4.22
CA SER A 115 -19.86 -23.73 -5.65
C SER A 115 -20.74 -24.59 -6.55
N HIS A 116 -21.54 -25.52 -6.00
CA HIS A 116 -22.52 -26.27 -6.81
C HIS A 116 -23.72 -25.40 -7.26
N ARG A 117 -23.99 -24.28 -6.58
CA ARG A 117 -25.11 -23.38 -6.88
C ARG A 117 -24.69 -21.94 -7.16
N ALA A 118 -23.39 -21.68 -7.18
CA ALA A 118 -22.80 -20.37 -7.31
C ALA A 118 -21.42 -20.47 -7.94
N VAL A 119 -20.95 -19.37 -8.51
CA VAL A 119 -19.53 -19.17 -8.75
C VAL A 119 -18.97 -18.42 -7.54
N LEU A 120 -17.89 -18.94 -6.96
CA LEU A 120 -17.27 -18.37 -5.77
C LEU A 120 -15.83 -17.96 -6.11
N TYR A 121 -15.50 -16.72 -5.78
CA TYR A 121 -14.13 -16.26 -5.71
C TYR A 121 -13.62 -16.41 -4.27
N GLU A 122 -12.40 -16.91 -4.11
CA GLU A 122 -11.67 -17.02 -2.86
C GLU A 122 -10.35 -16.27 -2.99
N TYR A 123 -10.15 -15.24 -2.17
CA TYR A 123 -8.83 -14.70 -1.86
C TYR A 123 -8.29 -15.44 -0.64
N ARG A 124 -7.06 -15.94 -0.70
CA ARG A 124 -6.37 -16.55 0.45
C ARG A 124 -4.88 -16.28 0.38
N GLN A 125 -4.33 -15.57 1.36
CA GLN A 125 -2.89 -15.35 1.51
C GLN A 125 -2.18 -14.89 0.21
N ARG A 126 -2.75 -13.90 -0.48
CA ARG A 126 -2.29 -13.40 -1.79
C ARG A 126 -2.41 -14.39 -2.95
N SER A 127 -3.09 -15.52 -2.81
CA SER A 127 -3.55 -16.35 -3.94
C SER A 127 -5.04 -16.12 -4.19
N GLU A 128 -5.44 -16.29 -5.44
CA GLU A 128 -6.80 -16.07 -5.91
C GLU A 128 -7.32 -17.35 -6.55
N TYR A 129 -8.54 -17.76 -6.20
CA TYR A 129 -9.13 -18.99 -6.69
C TYR A 129 -10.59 -18.77 -7.10
N LEU A 130 -11.03 -19.53 -8.10
CA LEU A 130 -12.42 -19.70 -8.46
C LEU A 130 -12.89 -21.08 -8.05
N TRP A 131 -14.13 -21.14 -7.60
CA TRP A 131 -14.83 -22.38 -7.36
C TRP A 131 -16.13 -22.43 -8.16
N GLY A 132 -16.36 -23.60 -8.76
CA GLY A 132 -17.54 -23.87 -9.57
C GLY A 132 -17.77 -25.37 -9.72
N GLY A 133 -19.00 -25.83 -9.53
CA GLY A 133 -19.36 -27.23 -9.71
C GLY A 133 -18.64 -28.19 -8.76
N GLY A 134 -18.19 -27.70 -7.60
CA GLY A 134 -17.36 -28.46 -6.66
C GLY A 134 -15.88 -28.55 -7.02
N GLN A 135 -15.45 -27.86 -8.08
CA GLN A 135 -14.07 -27.78 -8.55
C GLN A 135 -13.42 -26.47 -8.12
N LYS A 136 -12.09 -26.47 -8.03
CA LYS A 136 -11.26 -25.31 -7.69
C LYS A 136 -10.31 -25.02 -8.86
N ASN A 137 -10.18 -23.76 -9.25
CA ASN A 137 -9.22 -23.29 -10.23
C ASN A 137 -8.44 -22.11 -9.66
N GLU A 138 -7.12 -22.10 -9.78
CA GLU A 138 -6.29 -20.96 -9.40
C GLU A 138 -6.31 -19.90 -10.51
N ILE A 139 -6.36 -18.62 -10.12
CA ILE A 139 -6.24 -17.49 -11.03
C ILE A 139 -4.78 -17.08 -11.11
N ASP A 140 -4.17 -17.25 -12.28
CA ASP A 140 -2.79 -16.84 -12.51
C ASP A 140 -2.61 -15.34 -12.32
N LYS A 141 -1.64 -14.97 -11.49
CA LYS A 141 -1.26 -13.57 -11.31
C LYS A 141 -0.41 -13.08 -12.47
N VAL A 142 -0.91 -12.03 -13.12
CA VAL A 142 -0.17 -11.33 -14.19
C VAL A 142 1.07 -10.62 -13.63
N ASP A 143 1.02 -10.15 -12.39
CA ASP A 143 2.15 -9.51 -11.70
C ASP A 143 2.11 -9.83 -10.18
N PRO A 144 3.13 -10.50 -9.64
CA PRO A 144 3.21 -10.87 -8.22
C PRO A 144 3.15 -9.70 -7.24
N ALA A 145 3.45 -8.47 -7.69
CA ALA A 145 3.40 -7.28 -6.86
C ALA A 145 1.96 -6.96 -6.40
N TYR A 146 0.95 -7.31 -7.21
CA TYR A 146 -0.44 -7.03 -6.88
C TYR A 146 -1.00 -7.99 -5.86
N ASP A 147 -1.83 -7.45 -4.98
CA ASP A 147 -2.59 -8.24 -4.04
C ASP A 147 -3.65 -9.06 -4.77
N SER A 148 -4.40 -8.46 -5.71
CA SER A 148 -5.38 -9.15 -6.55
C SER A 148 -5.40 -8.60 -7.98
N LEU A 149 -5.72 -9.46 -8.96
CA LEU A 149 -5.98 -9.07 -10.35
C LEU A 149 -7.11 -8.02 -10.47
N PHE A 150 -8.02 -7.99 -9.49
CA PHE A 150 -9.19 -7.09 -9.47
C PHE A 150 -9.00 -5.86 -8.57
N SER A 151 -7.88 -5.77 -7.84
CA SER A 151 -7.60 -4.65 -6.93
C SER A 151 -7.20 -3.37 -7.66
N VAL A 152 -7.51 -2.22 -7.06
CA VAL A 152 -6.99 -0.93 -7.53
C VAL A 152 -5.56 -0.78 -7.01
N PRO A 153 -4.60 -0.39 -7.87
CA PRO A 153 -3.26 -0.07 -7.43
C PRO A 153 -3.26 0.98 -6.31
N ALA A 154 -2.84 0.64 -5.10
CA ALA A 154 -2.96 1.51 -3.92
C ALA A 154 -1.74 1.39 -2.98
N PHE A 155 -1.91 0.83 -1.77
CA PHE A 155 -0.88 0.81 -0.73
C PHE A 155 0.33 -0.06 -1.09
N SER A 156 0.10 -1.23 -1.69
CA SER A 156 1.18 -2.12 -2.15
C SER A 156 2.02 -1.47 -3.26
N ASP A 157 1.39 -0.84 -4.25
CA ASP A 157 2.12 -0.05 -5.27
C ASP A 157 2.84 1.16 -4.66
N LEU A 158 2.26 1.84 -3.66
CA LEU A 158 2.95 2.93 -2.97
C LEU A 158 4.20 2.41 -2.26
N ARG A 159 4.09 1.29 -1.55
CA ARG A 159 5.24 0.67 -0.87
C ARG A 159 6.34 0.30 -1.85
N GLU A 160 5.98 -0.39 -2.95
CA GLU A 160 6.92 -0.75 -4.01
C GLU A 160 7.58 0.50 -4.61
N ALA A 161 6.81 1.55 -4.87
CA ALA A 161 7.34 2.80 -5.41
C ALA A 161 8.37 3.43 -4.46
N ILE A 162 8.10 3.47 -3.15
CA ILE A 162 9.05 4.02 -2.17
C ILE A 162 10.29 3.12 -2.04
N ASP A 163 10.14 1.79 -2.08
CA ASP A 163 11.28 0.85 -2.05
C ASP A 163 12.15 0.94 -3.32
N TYR A 164 11.54 1.17 -4.48
CA TYR A 164 12.29 1.48 -5.70
C TYR A 164 13.00 2.82 -5.58
N TYR A 165 12.32 3.85 -5.07
CA TYR A 165 12.92 5.16 -4.81
C TYR A 165 14.12 5.04 -3.86
N LYS A 166 13.98 4.27 -2.76
CA LYS A 166 15.04 3.94 -1.80
C LYS A 166 16.28 3.42 -2.51
N THR A 167 16.10 2.37 -3.30
CA THR A 167 17.21 1.59 -3.87
C THR A 167 17.85 2.25 -5.09
N ARG A 168 17.07 2.98 -5.90
CA ARG A 168 17.52 3.53 -7.20
C ARG A 168 17.81 5.02 -7.18
N LEU A 169 17.11 5.79 -6.35
CA LEU A 169 17.21 7.26 -6.31
C LEU A 169 17.87 7.75 -5.02
N ALA A 170 17.26 7.46 -3.87
CA ALA A 170 17.66 8.02 -2.58
C ALA A 170 19.08 7.60 -2.20
N ARG A 171 19.35 6.30 -2.27
CA ARG A 171 20.62 5.67 -1.92
C ARG A 171 21.84 6.43 -2.45
N ARG A 172 21.82 6.83 -3.72
CA ARG A 172 22.92 7.56 -4.36
C ARG A 172 22.60 9.03 -4.61
N SER A 173 21.53 9.56 -4.03
CA SER A 173 21.02 10.91 -4.28
C SER A 173 21.09 11.30 -5.76
N SER A 174 20.56 10.44 -6.63
CA SER A 174 20.67 10.62 -8.09
C SER A 174 19.61 11.57 -8.66
N CYS A 175 18.53 11.82 -7.90
CA CYS A 175 17.57 12.87 -8.20
C CYS A 175 18.20 14.25 -7.97
N LYS A 176 18.04 15.19 -8.91
CA LYS A 176 18.59 16.55 -8.81
C LYS A 176 18.11 17.28 -7.55
N ILE A 177 16.82 17.18 -7.22
CA ILE A 177 16.26 17.81 -6.01
C ILE A 177 16.91 17.24 -4.74
N LEU A 178 17.10 15.92 -4.69
CA LEU A 178 17.69 15.27 -3.52
C LEU A 178 19.20 15.53 -3.41
N ASP A 179 19.93 15.61 -4.53
CA ASP A 179 21.38 15.89 -4.48
C ASP A 179 21.69 17.27 -3.86
N GLU A 180 20.76 18.22 -3.97
CA GLU A 180 20.90 19.56 -3.39
C GLU A 180 20.93 19.58 -1.85
N ILE A 181 20.54 18.50 -1.16
CA ILE A 181 20.56 18.44 0.31
C ILE A 181 21.97 18.41 0.87
N TRP A 182 22.99 18.08 0.07
CA TRP A 182 24.35 17.88 0.54
C TRP A 182 25.12 19.19 0.64
N HIS A 183 25.82 19.40 1.76
CA HIS A 183 26.71 20.54 1.92
C HIS A 183 27.95 20.44 1.04
N ASP A 184 28.38 19.22 0.72
CA ASP A 184 29.61 18.93 0.00
C ASP A 184 29.47 17.71 -0.92
N LYS A 185 30.37 17.60 -1.91
CA LYS A 185 30.35 16.51 -2.90
C LYS A 185 30.62 15.11 -2.31
N HIS A 186 31.25 15.03 -1.14
CA HIS A 186 31.54 13.77 -0.43
C HIS A 186 30.37 13.30 0.44
N ARG A 187 29.31 14.11 0.57
CA ARG A 187 28.06 13.78 1.27
C ARG A 187 28.32 13.44 2.74
N VAL A 188 29.17 14.27 3.37
CA VAL A 188 29.52 14.16 4.79
C VAL A 188 28.45 14.83 5.65
N PHE A 189 28.05 16.04 5.26
CA PHE A 189 27.05 16.84 5.97
C PHE A 189 25.86 17.18 5.09
N LEU A 190 24.69 17.25 5.71
CA LEU A 190 23.51 17.86 5.10
C LEU A 190 23.58 19.39 5.18
N LYS A 191 22.91 20.09 4.27
CA LYS A 191 22.60 21.51 4.42
C LYS A 191 21.59 21.70 5.56
N ALA A 192 21.48 22.93 6.06
CA ALA A 192 20.47 23.27 7.06
C ALA A 192 19.06 23.09 6.49
N LYS A 193 18.14 22.53 7.30
CA LYS A 193 16.72 22.34 6.96
C LYS A 193 16.47 21.61 5.61
N PRO A 194 16.99 20.37 5.42
CA PRO A 194 16.87 19.65 4.15
C PRO A 194 15.49 19.00 3.90
N GLU A 195 14.60 19.00 4.91
CA GLU A 195 13.33 18.26 4.95
C GLU A 195 12.43 18.56 3.75
N SER A 196 12.29 19.83 3.34
CA SER A 196 11.49 20.22 2.18
C SER A 196 12.01 19.62 0.87
N ARG A 197 13.32 19.63 0.63
CA ARG A 197 13.92 19.05 -0.58
C ARG A 197 13.77 17.52 -0.59
N MET A 198 13.88 16.88 0.56
CA MET A 198 13.62 15.44 0.68
C MET A 198 12.17 15.11 0.31
N ARG A 199 11.21 15.87 0.87
CA ARG A 199 9.79 15.78 0.54
C ARG A 199 9.52 16.01 -0.94
N ASP A 200 10.02 17.09 -1.51
CA ASP A 200 9.78 17.45 -2.91
C ASP A 200 10.33 16.39 -3.86
N SER A 201 11.51 15.83 -3.54
CA SER A 201 12.11 14.77 -4.35
C SER A 201 11.30 13.47 -4.34
N LEU A 202 10.75 13.07 -3.18
CA LEU A 202 9.87 11.91 -3.08
C LEU A 202 8.52 12.19 -3.75
N THR A 203 7.95 13.36 -3.51
CA THR A 203 6.68 13.82 -4.12
C THR A 203 6.77 13.79 -5.64
N GLN A 204 7.82 14.37 -6.22
CA GLN A 204 8.03 14.39 -7.67
C GLN A 204 8.12 12.97 -8.24
N TYR A 205 8.86 12.09 -7.56
CA TYR A 205 8.98 10.71 -7.98
C TYR A 205 7.63 9.96 -7.93
N LEU A 206 6.87 10.11 -6.83
CA LEU A 206 5.57 9.46 -6.68
C LEU A 206 4.57 9.95 -7.73
N LYS A 207 4.51 11.26 -8.02
CA LYS A 207 3.69 11.84 -9.10
C LYS A 207 3.99 11.26 -10.48
N GLY A 208 5.22 10.81 -10.72
CA GLY A 208 5.65 10.25 -12.00
C GLY A 208 5.55 8.72 -12.08
N THR A 209 5.34 8.03 -10.96
CA THR A 209 5.54 6.57 -10.87
C THR A 209 4.30 5.82 -10.39
N LEU A 210 3.50 6.41 -9.50
CA LEU A 210 2.27 5.75 -9.05
C LEU A 210 1.34 5.51 -10.24
N ARG A 211 0.49 4.50 -10.10
CA ARG A 211 -0.45 4.04 -11.12
C ARG A 211 -1.88 4.29 -10.66
N GLY A 212 -2.80 4.29 -11.62
CA GLY A 212 -4.22 4.53 -11.36
C GLY A 212 -4.56 6.02 -11.36
N ASP A 213 -5.77 6.31 -10.89
CA ASP A 213 -6.28 7.66 -10.74
C ASP A 213 -6.01 8.15 -9.31
N TYR A 214 -4.95 8.94 -9.16
CA TYR A 214 -4.44 9.38 -7.87
C TYR A 214 -3.98 10.82 -7.90
N GLU A 215 -3.81 11.37 -6.70
CA GLU A 215 -3.22 12.68 -6.47
C GLU A 215 -2.21 12.59 -5.34
N VAL A 216 -1.01 13.14 -5.57
CA VAL A 216 0.04 13.28 -4.56
C VAL A 216 0.18 14.77 -4.25
N ARG A 217 -0.14 15.17 -3.02
CA ARG A 217 -0.02 16.56 -2.55
C ARG A 217 1.00 16.67 -1.43
N PRO A 218 1.97 17.60 -1.51
CA PRO A 218 2.80 17.96 -0.37
C PRO A 218 2.02 18.86 0.61
N GLU A 219 2.46 18.89 1.87
CA GLU A 219 2.01 19.84 2.92
C GLU A 219 0.49 19.98 3.01
N GLN A 220 -0.21 18.89 3.28
CA GLN A 220 -1.67 18.95 3.45
C GLN A 220 -2.01 19.11 4.92
N VAL A 221 -2.79 20.15 5.23
CA VAL A 221 -3.37 20.34 6.56
C VAL A 221 -4.34 19.19 6.83
N VAL A 222 -4.00 18.31 7.77
CA VAL A 222 -4.85 17.19 8.22
C VAL A 222 -5.59 17.58 9.50
N ASP A 223 -5.01 18.47 10.31
CA ASP A 223 -5.60 19.15 11.47
C ASP A 223 -5.13 20.61 11.55
N GLU A 224 -5.71 21.39 12.46
CA GLU A 224 -5.38 22.81 12.67
C GLU A 224 -3.95 23.08 13.16
N SER A 225 -3.19 22.04 13.55
CA SER A 225 -1.92 22.22 14.23
C SER A 225 -0.71 22.06 13.31
N HIS A 226 -0.63 21.04 12.44
CA HIS A 226 0.53 20.86 11.53
C HIS A 226 0.20 20.02 10.29
N PRO A 227 0.62 20.42 9.07
CA PRO A 227 0.37 19.65 7.86
C PRO A 227 1.22 18.36 7.78
N VAL A 228 0.64 17.30 7.22
CA VAL A 228 1.37 16.08 6.85
C VAL A 228 2.31 16.36 5.67
N ASP A 229 3.48 15.73 5.64
CA ASP A 229 4.47 15.97 4.60
C ASP A 229 3.96 15.62 3.19
N ILE A 230 3.39 14.43 2.99
CA ILE A 230 2.77 14.05 1.71
C ILE A 230 1.48 13.30 1.98
N LYS A 231 0.42 13.67 1.25
CA LYS A 231 -0.84 12.93 1.18
C LYS A 231 -1.01 12.33 -0.23
N VAL A 232 -1.36 11.05 -0.29
CA VAL A 232 -1.75 10.37 -1.53
C VAL A 232 -3.22 9.99 -1.44
N THR A 233 -4.02 10.43 -2.41
CA THR A 233 -5.44 10.10 -2.51
C THR A 233 -5.67 9.34 -3.80
N TRP A 234 -6.39 8.23 -3.77
CA TRP A 234 -6.81 7.53 -5.00
C TRP A 234 -8.28 7.83 -5.26
N PHE A 235 -8.63 8.63 -6.28
CA PHE A 235 -9.99 9.14 -6.46
C PHE A 235 -11.04 8.06 -6.74
N CYS A 236 -10.63 6.99 -7.42
CA CYS A 236 -11.51 5.88 -7.76
C CYS A 236 -11.58 4.78 -6.69
N ALA A 237 -10.98 5.00 -5.51
CA ALA A 237 -11.00 4.09 -4.37
C ALA A 237 -11.19 4.89 -3.06
N ASN A 238 -11.64 4.27 -1.98
CA ASN A 238 -11.69 4.98 -0.69
C ASN A 238 -10.33 4.93 0.04
N ARG A 239 -9.23 5.13 -0.68
CA ARG A 239 -7.86 4.94 -0.18
C ARG A 239 -7.14 6.26 0.01
N LEU A 240 -6.46 6.38 1.14
CA LEU A 240 -5.68 7.55 1.51
C LEU A 240 -4.38 7.11 2.18
N ALA A 241 -3.24 7.62 1.71
CA ALA A 241 -1.96 7.40 2.39
C ALA A 241 -1.43 8.72 2.96
N LEU A 242 -0.96 8.67 4.20
CA LEU A 242 -0.25 9.74 4.87
C LEU A 242 1.22 9.37 4.98
N ILE A 243 2.12 10.20 4.47
CA ILE A 243 3.55 9.96 4.55
C ILE A 243 4.17 11.07 5.39
N GLU A 244 4.79 10.68 6.50
CA GLU A 244 5.58 11.56 7.35
C GLU A 244 7.06 11.38 7.02
N ILE A 245 7.78 12.47 6.82
CA ILE A 245 9.20 12.46 6.46
C ILE A 245 10.03 12.93 7.65
N LYS A 246 11.08 12.18 7.97
CA LYS A 246 12.10 12.60 8.93
C LYS A 246 13.48 12.40 8.36
N TRP A 247 14.45 13.09 8.92
CA TRP A 247 15.85 12.90 8.55
C TRP A 247 16.75 12.74 9.77
N MET A 248 17.84 12.01 9.58
CA MET A 248 18.88 11.79 10.57
C MET A 248 20.25 12.07 9.95
N GLY A 249 21.19 12.50 10.78
CA GLY A 249 22.53 12.91 10.36
C GLY A 249 22.93 14.23 10.98
N ASP A 250 24.04 14.76 10.49
CA ASP A 250 24.61 16.03 10.94
C ASP A 250 24.45 17.05 9.82
N CYS A 251 23.89 18.22 10.12
CA CYS A 251 23.86 19.31 9.16
C CYS A 251 24.93 20.37 9.46
N ARG A 252 25.30 21.09 8.40
CA ARG A 252 26.27 22.17 8.43
C ARG A 252 25.70 23.36 7.64
N PRO A 253 25.35 24.47 8.31
CA PRO A 253 24.94 25.69 7.65
C PRO A 253 26.11 26.33 6.88
N HIS A 254 25.79 27.25 5.97
CA HIS A 254 26.78 27.87 5.09
C HIS A 254 27.82 28.71 5.86
N ASN A 255 27.44 29.26 7.02
CA ASN A 255 28.30 30.02 7.92
C ASN A 255 29.36 29.17 8.67
N GLY A 256 29.39 27.85 8.45
CA GLY A 256 30.41 26.97 9.01
C GLY A 256 30.25 26.59 10.48
N HIS A 257 29.23 27.12 11.18
CA HIS A 257 28.93 26.73 12.56
C HIS A 257 28.36 25.30 12.63
N PRO A 258 28.40 24.65 13.81
CA PRO A 258 27.71 23.37 14.00
C PRO A 258 26.21 23.51 13.76
N GLY A 259 25.67 22.69 12.87
CA GLY A 259 24.23 22.59 12.66
C GLY A 259 23.57 21.59 13.61
N THR A 260 22.28 21.40 13.39
CA THR A 260 21.46 20.40 14.06
C THR A 260 21.98 18.98 13.80
N LYS A 261 21.88 18.14 14.83
CA LYS A 261 22.18 16.72 14.75
C LYS A 261 20.95 15.94 15.11
N TYR A 262 20.46 15.13 14.17
CA TYR A 262 19.34 14.23 14.43
C TYR A 262 19.79 12.78 14.40
N ARG A 263 19.19 12.02 15.31
CA ARG A 263 19.40 10.59 15.54
C ARG A 263 18.03 9.94 15.70
N ASP A 264 18.01 8.69 16.16
CA ASP A 264 16.84 7.83 16.28
C ASP A 264 15.66 8.51 17.00
N ALA A 265 15.93 9.36 17.99
CA ALA A 265 14.91 10.15 18.68
C ALA A 265 14.05 11.00 17.73
N ARG A 266 14.62 11.53 16.64
CA ARG A 266 13.86 12.31 15.63
C ARG A 266 12.90 11.42 14.84
N ALA A 267 13.32 10.21 14.48
CA ALA A 267 12.48 9.23 13.81
C ALA A 267 11.36 8.72 14.73
N LYS A 268 11.66 8.47 16.02
CA LYS A 268 10.66 8.11 17.03
C LYS A 268 9.60 9.19 17.22
N LYS A 269 10.02 10.46 17.26
CA LYS A 269 9.09 11.60 17.29
C LYS A 269 8.19 11.63 16.05
N GLY A 270 8.74 11.39 14.86
CA GLY A 270 7.93 11.29 13.64
C GLY A 270 6.93 10.13 13.65
N ALA A 271 7.30 8.98 14.23
CA ALA A 271 6.36 7.86 14.36
C ALA A 271 5.17 8.21 15.27
N LYS A 272 5.42 8.88 16.39
CA LYS A 272 4.35 9.38 17.27
C LYS A 272 3.46 10.40 16.55
N GLN A 273 4.06 11.37 15.87
CA GLN A 273 3.34 12.41 15.11
C GLN A 273 2.45 11.80 14.01
N LEU A 274 2.95 10.81 13.27
CA LEU A 274 2.16 10.11 12.26
C LEU A 274 0.98 9.33 12.87
N ALA A 275 1.15 8.71 14.04
CA ALA A 275 0.05 8.06 14.74
C ALA A 275 -1.04 9.07 15.14
N GLU A 276 -0.65 10.26 15.63
CA GLU A 276 -1.58 11.35 15.96
C GLU A 276 -2.35 11.82 14.71
N TYR A 277 -1.68 11.93 13.55
CA TYR A 277 -2.36 12.27 12.29
C TYR A 277 -3.36 11.21 11.83
N LEU A 278 -3.05 9.93 12.02
CA LEU A 278 -3.98 8.84 11.68
C LEU A 278 -5.23 8.89 12.55
N ASP A 279 -5.06 9.14 13.86
CA ASP A 279 -6.17 9.27 14.81
C ASP A 279 -7.06 10.48 14.43
N ALA A 280 -6.48 11.64 14.11
CA ALA A 280 -7.21 12.82 13.68
C ALA A 280 -7.94 12.58 12.34
N ASN A 281 -7.28 11.98 11.35
CA ASN A 281 -7.87 11.72 10.04
C ASN A 281 -9.02 10.70 10.13
N GLN A 282 -8.97 9.73 11.04
CA GLN A 282 -10.07 8.79 11.24
C GLN A 282 -11.37 9.49 11.69
N VAL A 283 -11.26 10.58 12.45
CA VAL A 283 -12.41 11.41 12.86
C VAL A 283 -12.97 12.21 11.67
N HIS A 284 -12.09 12.82 10.85
CA HIS A 284 -12.51 13.69 9.75
C HIS A 284 -12.92 12.96 8.46
N ALA A 285 -12.38 11.76 8.22
CA ALA A 285 -12.59 11.00 6.99
C ALA A 285 -12.89 9.51 7.27
N PRO A 286 -13.95 9.17 8.05
CA PRO A 286 -14.20 7.81 8.55
C PRO A 286 -14.52 6.77 7.46
N VAL A 287 -14.87 7.23 6.26
CA VAL A 287 -15.16 6.36 5.10
C VAL A 287 -13.92 5.96 4.30
N HIS A 288 -12.78 6.63 4.52
CA HIS A 288 -11.53 6.31 3.85
C HIS A 288 -10.74 5.28 4.64
N VAL A 289 -10.30 4.21 3.98
CA VAL A 289 -9.24 3.36 4.48
C VAL A 289 -7.95 4.17 4.39
N THR A 290 -7.39 4.53 5.53
CA THR A 290 -6.18 5.35 5.62
C THR A 290 -5.01 4.52 6.13
N ARG A 291 -3.83 4.66 5.51
CA ARG A 291 -2.58 4.10 6.03
C ARG A 291 -1.47 5.13 6.11
N GLY A 292 -0.72 5.12 7.21
CA GLY A 292 0.41 5.98 7.45
C GLY A 292 1.74 5.28 7.17
N THR A 293 2.69 5.94 6.52
CA THR A 293 4.07 5.45 6.37
C THR A 293 5.07 6.51 6.83
N LEU A 294 5.93 6.15 7.77
CA LEU A 294 7.08 6.98 8.15
C LEU A 294 8.26 6.70 7.22
N VAL A 295 8.76 7.72 6.52
CA VAL A 295 9.94 7.65 5.68
C VAL A 295 11.10 8.41 6.33
N VAL A 296 12.21 7.72 6.58
CA VAL A 296 13.39 8.30 7.26
C VAL A 296 14.59 8.36 6.33
N PHE A 297 15.02 9.56 5.96
CA PHE A 297 16.27 9.79 5.24
C PHE A 297 17.44 9.73 6.23
N ASP A 298 18.30 8.73 6.10
CA ASP A 298 19.42 8.49 7.02
C ASP A 298 20.76 8.86 6.39
N ALA A 299 21.30 9.99 6.81
CA ALA A 299 22.62 10.50 6.45
C ALA A 299 23.62 10.42 7.61
N ARG A 300 23.39 9.58 8.64
CA ARG A 300 24.32 9.43 9.76
C ARG A 300 25.69 8.93 9.28
N ARG A 301 26.75 9.46 9.87
CA ARG A 301 28.16 9.06 9.70
C ARG A 301 28.78 8.87 11.07
N ALA A 302 29.72 7.94 11.21
CA ALA A 302 30.46 7.77 12.45
C ALA A 302 31.69 8.69 12.48
N ARG A 303 32.13 9.05 13.69
CA ARG A 303 33.41 9.74 13.97
C ARG A 303 33.71 10.98 13.11
N ILE A 304 32.68 11.70 12.66
CA ILE A 304 32.85 12.97 11.94
C ILE A 304 33.03 14.15 12.89
N GLY A 305 34.06 14.96 12.64
CA GLY A 305 34.33 16.23 13.32
C GLY A 305 33.87 17.42 12.49
N ARG A 306 33.87 18.63 13.08
CA ARG A 306 33.40 19.87 12.41
C ARG A 306 34.11 20.17 11.08
N ARG A 307 35.36 19.71 10.93
CA ARG A 307 36.22 19.94 9.75
C ARG A 307 36.31 18.73 8.82
N SER A 308 35.55 17.66 9.07
CA SER A 308 35.54 16.49 8.20
C SER A 308 35.16 16.89 6.78
N ARG A 309 36.02 16.56 5.81
CA ARG A 309 35.77 16.76 4.37
C ARG A 309 35.78 15.47 3.58
N LYS A 310 36.20 14.38 4.22
CA LYS A 310 36.40 13.05 3.66
C LYS A 310 35.96 12.03 4.69
N LEU A 311 35.53 10.88 4.21
CA LEU A 311 35.11 9.74 5.01
C LEU A 311 35.90 8.53 4.52
N ASP A 312 36.44 7.76 5.44
CA ASP A 312 36.77 6.38 5.12
C ASP A 312 35.48 5.56 4.99
N LYS A 313 35.60 4.35 4.43
CA LYS A 313 34.45 3.49 4.20
C LYS A 313 33.79 3.03 5.50
N ALA A 314 34.57 2.74 6.54
CA ALA A 314 34.06 2.26 7.81
C ALA A 314 33.15 3.31 8.49
N ASP A 315 33.59 4.56 8.55
CA ASP A 315 32.84 5.66 9.16
C ASP A 315 31.68 6.15 8.31
N GLY A 316 31.85 6.12 6.99
CA GLY A 316 30.81 6.47 6.05
C GLY A 316 29.61 5.52 6.10
N PHE A 317 29.87 4.22 6.21
CA PHE A 317 28.87 3.15 6.15
C PHE A 317 28.53 2.55 7.51
N ALA A 318 29.07 3.06 8.61
CA ALA A 318 28.85 2.56 9.98
C ALA A 318 27.38 2.38 10.38
N TYR A 319 26.48 3.11 9.73
CA TYR A 319 25.05 3.03 10.00
C TYR A 319 24.26 2.24 8.95
N GLU A 320 24.85 1.80 7.84
CA GLU A 320 24.14 1.20 6.69
C GLU A 320 23.12 0.13 7.11
N HIS A 321 23.52 -0.80 7.99
CA HIS A 321 22.66 -1.89 8.49
C HIS A 321 22.11 -1.65 9.90
N ARG A 322 22.28 -0.45 10.46
CA ARG A 322 21.81 -0.10 11.81
C ARG A 322 20.41 0.51 11.75
N GLU A 323 19.41 -0.37 11.83
CA GLU A 323 18.00 -0.02 11.87
C GLU A 323 17.59 0.72 13.14
N ILE A 324 16.46 1.42 13.04
CA ILE A 324 15.89 2.22 14.13
C ILE A 324 14.95 1.32 14.93
N VAL A 325 15.18 1.22 16.24
CA VAL A 325 14.26 0.51 17.13
C VAL A 325 13.16 1.45 17.61
N TYR A 326 11.92 1.20 17.22
CA TYR A 326 10.76 1.99 17.59
C TYR A 326 10.10 1.48 18.88
N SER A 327 9.72 2.40 19.75
CA SER A 327 8.98 2.14 20.98
C SER A 327 8.09 3.35 21.30
N PRO A 328 6.76 3.27 21.14
CA PRO A 328 6.00 2.10 20.68
C PRO A 328 6.34 1.69 19.23
N ALA A 329 6.24 0.40 18.94
CA ALA A 329 6.38 -0.14 17.58
C ALA A 329 5.01 -0.13 16.88
N TYR A 330 4.51 1.06 16.53
CA TYR A 330 3.15 1.25 16.00
C TYR A 330 2.78 0.31 14.84
N HIS A 331 3.72 0.04 13.94
CA HIS A 331 3.54 -0.88 12.80
C HIS A 331 3.24 -2.34 13.18
N LYS A 332 3.50 -2.74 14.43
CA LYS A 332 3.16 -4.08 14.94
C LYS A 332 1.82 -4.10 15.68
N THR A 333 1.37 -2.95 16.18
CA THR A 333 0.20 -2.85 17.05
C THR A 333 -0.99 -2.20 16.37
N ARG A 334 -0.79 -1.52 15.23
CA ARG A 334 -1.84 -0.81 14.48
C ARG A 334 -1.90 -1.33 13.04
N LYS A 335 -3.12 -1.50 12.50
CA LYS A 335 -3.35 -1.93 11.11
C LYS A 335 -3.23 -0.80 10.09
N ASP A 336 -3.34 0.45 10.55
CA ASP A 336 -3.29 1.67 9.74
C ASP A 336 -1.89 2.30 9.72
N PHE A 337 -0.90 1.69 10.36
CA PHE A 337 0.47 2.19 10.42
C PHE A 337 1.41 1.17 9.77
N GLU A 338 2.02 1.55 8.64
CA GLU A 338 2.94 0.70 7.88
C GLU A 338 4.33 0.66 8.52
N GLU A 339 5.09 -0.41 8.24
CA GLU A 339 6.48 -0.50 8.69
C GLU A 339 7.30 0.70 8.19
N PRO A 340 7.98 1.46 9.08
CA PRO A 340 8.78 2.61 8.68
C PRO A 340 9.85 2.25 7.63
N ILE A 341 10.01 3.12 6.63
CA ILE A 341 10.98 2.92 5.55
C ILE A 341 12.20 3.80 5.80
N ARG A 342 13.32 3.15 6.13
CA ARG A 342 14.62 3.82 6.24
C ARG A 342 15.33 3.87 4.89
N LEU A 343 15.69 5.09 4.47
CA LEU A 343 16.45 5.41 3.27
C LEU A 343 17.89 5.77 3.65
N PHE A 344 18.80 4.80 3.71
CA PHE A 344 20.21 5.09 3.93
C PHE A 344 20.82 5.78 2.71
N LEU A 345 21.35 6.99 2.91
CA LEU A 345 21.96 7.78 1.84
C LEU A 345 23.48 7.57 1.85
N GLU A 346 24.00 6.94 0.79
CA GLU A 346 25.41 6.56 0.67
C GLU A 346 26.32 7.80 0.61
N PRO A 347 27.39 7.84 1.44
CA PRO A 347 28.45 8.82 1.27
C PRO A 347 29.29 8.53 0.02
N LYS A 348 30.08 9.51 -0.42
CA LYS A 348 31.17 9.26 -1.38
C LYS A 348 32.49 9.18 -0.62
N CYS A 349 32.80 7.97 -0.16
CA CYS A 349 34.04 7.65 0.56
C CYS A 349 35.27 7.68 -0.36
N ARG A 350 36.45 7.74 0.26
CA ARG A 350 37.73 7.55 -0.42
C ARG A 350 38.01 6.09 -0.71
#